data_AF-A0A433CHA7-F1
#
_entry.id   AF-A0A433CHA7-F1
#
_cell.length_a   1.000
_cell.length_b   1.000
_cell.length_c   1.000
_cell.angle_alpha   90.00
_cell.angle_beta   90.00
_cell.angle_gamma   90.00
#
_symmetry.space_group_name_H-M   'P 1'
#
loop_
_entity.id
_entity.type
_entity.pdbx_description
1 polymer ?
#
loop_
_entity_poly.entity_id
_entity_poly.type
_entity_poly.pdbx_seq_one_letter_code
_entity_poly.pdbx_strand_id
1 'polypeptide(L)' 'PTGIISDSCCDFETVEKVNEDLYGQIQDLVKTKFFRYYKLNLYRECPFWHEDGLCMNRDCAVATVDDEVRFNLFYFILLG' A
#
# COMPACT_ATOMS: atom_id res chain seq x y z
N PRO A 1 16.27 10.27 1.08
CA PRO A 1 16.83 10.81 -0.18
C PRO A 1 17.25 12.27 0.01
N THR A 2 18.05 12.86 -0.87
CA THR A 2 18.51 14.25 -0.67
C THR A 2 18.32 15.12 -1.91
N GLY A 3 18.01 16.40 -1.69
CA GLY A 3 17.89 17.41 -2.73
C GLY A 3 16.46 17.76 -3.14
N ILE A 4 16.34 18.63 -4.15
CA ILE A 4 15.06 19.14 -4.63
C ILE A 4 14.27 18.03 -5.33
N ILE A 5 13.01 17.91 -4.97
CA ILE A 5 12.08 17.00 -5.66
C ILE A 5 11.69 17.66 -6.98
N SER A 6 11.91 16.94 -8.09
CA SER A 6 11.57 17.42 -9.44
C SER A 6 10.09 17.83 -9.51
N ASP A 7 9.84 19.00 -10.11
CA ASP A 7 8.51 19.60 -10.28
C ASP A 7 7.80 19.95 -8.96
N SER A 8 8.57 20.26 -7.91
CA SER A 8 8.07 20.78 -6.64
C SER A 8 8.91 21.94 -6.11
N CYS A 9 8.36 22.71 -5.17
CA CYS A 9 9.06 23.79 -4.48
C CYS A 9 9.70 23.35 -3.14
N CYS A 10 9.89 22.04 -2.91
CA CYS A 10 10.39 21.48 -1.66
C CYS A 10 11.50 20.44 -1.92
N ASP A 11 12.37 20.27 -0.92
CA ASP A 11 13.38 19.20 -0.90
C ASP A 11 12.88 17.96 -0.15
N PHE A 12 13.57 16.84 -0.36
CA PHE A 12 13.26 15.58 0.30
C PHE A 12 13.38 15.69 1.82
N GLU A 13 14.39 16.41 2.31
CA GLU A 13 14.69 16.56 3.72
C GLU A 13 13.55 17.25 4.48
N THR A 14 12.96 18.28 3.88
CA THR A 14 11.82 19.01 4.46
C THR A 14 10.59 18.12 4.53
N VAL A 15 10.30 17.36 3.46
CA VAL A 15 9.14 16.45 3.42
C VAL A 15 9.32 15.31 4.42
N GLU A 16 10.51 14.71 4.49
CA GLU A 16 10.84 13.64 5.44
C GLU A 16 10.65 14.13 6.88
N LYS A 17 11.17 15.31 7.22
CA LYS A 17 11.01 15.89 8.57
C LYS A 17 9.55 16.12 8.95
N VAL A 18 8.75 16.71 8.06
CA VAL A 18 7.32 16.93 8.32
C VAL A 18 6.57 15.60 8.45
N ASN A 19 6.94 14.61 7.64
CA ASN A 19 6.35 13.28 7.73
C ASN A 19 6.66 12.61 9.08
N GLU A 20 7.88 12.74 9.61
CA GLU A 20 8.22 12.21 10.96
C GLU A 20 7.31 12.80 12.06
N ASP A 21 7.03 14.11 11.99
CA ASP A 21 6.18 14.79 12.98
C ASP A 21 4.70 14.40 12.90
N LEU A 22 4.20 14.14 11.67
CA LEU A 22 2.77 13.92 11.41
C LEU A 22 2.37 12.45 11.30
N TYR A 23 3.29 11.56 10.92
CA TYR A 23 2.97 10.17 10.57
C TYR A 23 2.22 9.45 11.69
N GLY A 24 2.72 9.53 12.93
CA GLY A 24 2.07 8.89 14.08
C GLY A 24 0.64 9.38 14.31
N GLN A 25 0.44 10.70 14.25
CA GLN A 25 -0.87 11.33 14.46
C GLN A 25 -1.88 10.93 13.37
N ILE A 26 -1.44 10.92 12.11
CA ILE A 26 -2.27 10.50 10.98
C ILE A 26 -2.62 9.01 11.09
N GLN A 27 -1.65 8.16 11.45
CA GLN A 27 -1.86 6.73 11.64
C GLN A 27 -2.90 6.42 12.72
N ASP A 28 -2.90 7.17 13.81
CA ASP A 28 -3.91 7.01 14.86
C ASP A 28 -5.28 7.56 14.41
N LEU A 29 -5.29 8.68 13.69
CA LEU A 29 -6.50 9.30 13.17
C LEU A 29 -7.27 8.39 12.21
N VAL A 30 -6.57 7.77 11.25
CA VAL A 30 -7.20 6.90 10.24
C VAL A 30 -7.82 5.63 10.84
N LYS A 31 -7.39 5.22 12.04
CA LYS A 31 -7.96 4.07 12.78
C LYS A 31 -9.22 4.40 13.56
N THR A 32 -9.52 5.69 13.77
CA THR A 32 -10.72 6.12 14.51
C THR A 32 -12.01 5.74 13.78
N LYS A 33 -13.12 5.65 14.53
CA LYS A 33 -14.43 5.28 13.97
C LYS A 33 -14.89 6.22 12.85
N PHE A 34 -14.47 7.48 12.88
CA PHE A 34 -14.85 8.47 11.87
C PHE A 34 -14.19 8.16 10.52
N PHE A 35 -12.89 7.84 10.51
CA PHE A 35 -12.11 7.67 9.29
C PHE A 35 -12.01 6.22 8.78
N ARG A 36 -12.18 5.22 9.65
CA ARG A 36 -11.92 3.80 9.28
C ARG A 36 -12.93 3.18 8.30
N TYR A 37 -14.03 3.85 7.99
CA TYR A 37 -15.09 3.31 7.15
C TYR A 37 -15.17 4.06 5.83
N TYR A 38 -15.10 3.34 4.73
CA TYR A 38 -15.20 3.89 3.38
C TYR A 38 -16.33 3.20 2.59
N LYS A 39 -17.16 4.00 1.93
CA LYS A 39 -18.29 3.49 1.13
C LYS A 39 -17.80 3.11 -0.26
N LEU A 40 -17.94 1.84 -0.63
CA LEU A 40 -17.56 1.29 -1.92
C LEU A 40 -18.75 0.71 -2.67
N ASN A 41 -18.73 0.80 -4.01
CA ASN A 41 -19.59 0.01 -4.87
C ASN A 41 -18.82 -1.22 -5.34
N LEU A 42 -19.05 -2.37 -4.70
CA LEU A 42 -18.41 -3.64 -5.03
C LEU A 42 -19.01 -4.33 -6.26
N TYR A 43 -20.16 -3.85 -6.76
CA TYR A 43 -20.86 -4.42 -7.90
C TYR A 43 -20.64 -3.62 -9.19
N ARG A 44 -19.63 -2.75 -9.20
CA ARG A 44 -19.26 -2.02 -10.41
C ARG A 44 -18.56 -2.99 -11.35
N GLU A 45 -19.13 -3.19 -12.53
CA GLU A 45 -18.51 -4.00 -13.58
C GLU A 45 -17.24 -3.32 -14.14
N CYS A 46 -16.24 -4.14 -14.47
CA CYS A 46 -15.02 -3.69 -15.13
C CYS A 46 -15.36 -3.19 -16.55
N PRO A 47 -14.98 -1.96 -16.92
CA PRO A 47 -15.33 -1.40 -18.24
C PRO A 47 -14.48 -1.94 -19.39
N PHE A 48 -13.45 -2.76 -19.10
CA PHE A 48 -12.46 -3.19 -20.09
C PHE A 48 -12.61 -4.67 -20.49
N TRP A 49 -12.98 -5.56 -19.56
CA TRP A 49 -13.20 -6.98 -19.82
C TRP A 49 -14.16 -7.59 -18.80
N HIS A 50 -14.69 -8.77 -19.11
CA HIS A 50 -15.55 -9.53 -18.21
C HIS A 50 -14.71 -10.27 -17.16
N GLU A 51 -15.08 -10.16 -15.89
CA GLU A 51 -14.37 -10.79 -14.78
C GLU A 51 -15.36 -11.24 -13.70
N ASP A 52 -15.21 -12.48 -13.24
CA ASP A 52 -16.07 -13.09 -12.20
C ASP A 52 -15.51 -12.89 -10.78
N GLY A 53 -14.69 -11.84 -10.59
CA GLY A 53 -14.07 -11.51 -9.29
C GLY A 53 -12.88 -12.39 -8.88
N LEU A 54 -12.45 -13.32 -9.73
CA LEU A 54 -11.24 -14.13 -9.55
C LEU A 54 -10.39 -14.07 -10.82
N CYS A 55 -9.09 -13.79 -10.66
CA CYS A 55 -8.12 -13.86 -11.74
C CYS A 55 -7.17 -15.04 -11.53
N MET A 56 -7.21 -16.01 -12.45
CA MET A 56 -6.31 -17.18 -12.46
C MET A 56 -5.10 -17.00 -13.39
N ASN A 57 -5.00 -15.85 -14.05
CA ASN A 57 -3.86 -15.52 -14.90
C ASN A 57 -2.66 -15.10 -14.04
N ARG A 58 -1.46 -15.52 -14.44
CA ARG A 58 -0.19 -15.08 -13.83
C ARG A 58 -0.01 -13.57 -13.91
N ASP A 59 -0.65 -12.89 -14.87
CA ASP A 59 -0.62 -11.43 -15.00
C ASP A 59 -1.25 -10.70 -13.80
N CYS A 60 -2.07 -11.37 -13.01
CA CYS A 60 -2.66 -10.84 -11.78
C CYS A 60 -1.85 -11.18 -10.53
N ALA A 61 -0.72 -11.88 -10.67
CA ALA A 61 0.15 -12.29 -9.58
C ALA A 61 1.54 -11.65 -9.71
N VAL A 62 2.11 -11.20 -8.60
CA VAL A 62 3.50 -10.74 -8.57
C VAL A 62 4.40 -11.96 -8.44
N ALA A 63 5.40 -12.09 -9.33
CA ALA A 63 6.44 -13.11 -9.19
C ALA A 63 7.31 -12.80 -7.96
N THR A 64 7.42 -13.74 -7.04
CA THR A 64 8.32 -13.62 -5.88
C THR A 64 9.68 -14.24 -6.19
N VAL A 65 10.74 -13.69 -5.59
CA VAL A 65 12.12 -14.22 -5.70
C VAL A 65 12.17 -15.61 -5.05
N ASP A 66 12.60 -16.62 -5.82
CA ASP A 66 12.74 -18.07 -5.55
C ASP A 66 11.97 -18.72 -4.37
N ASP A 67 11.25 -19.80 -4.70
CA ASP A 67 10.34 -20.57 -3.84
C ASP A 67 10.95 -21.11 -2.52
N GLU A 68 12.28 -21.11 -2.36
CA GLU A 68 12.95 -21.50 -1.11
C GLU A 68 12.78 -20.46 0.03
N VAL A 69 12.62 -19.18 -0.29
CA VAL A 69 12.49 -18.10 0.72
C VAL A 69 11.05 -18.00 1.27
N ARG A 70 10.09 -18.69 0.62
CA ARG A 70 8.65 -18.61 0.93
C ARG A 70 8.29 -19.08 2.34
N PHE A 71 9.06 -20.02 2.91
CA PHE A 71 8.82 -20.51 4.27
C PHE A 71 9.26 -19.52 5.35
N ASN A 72 10.23 -18.65 5.08
CA ASN A 72 10.76 -17.72 6.09
C ASN A 72 9.89 -16.47 6.26
N LEU A 73 9.31 -15.93 5.19
CA LEU A 73 8.52 -14.69 5.26
C LEU A 73 7.18 -14.85 5.99
N PHE A 74 6.46 -15.96 5.76
CA PHE A 74 5.23 -16.25 6.52
C PHE A 74 5.52 -16.48 8.01
N TYR A 75 6.63 -17.12 8.34
CA TYR A 75 7.03 -17.41 9.72
C TYR A 75 7.46 -16.12 10.45
N PHE A 76 8.17 -15.21 9.78
CA PHE A 76 8.58 -13.92 10.35
C PHE A 76 7.41 -12.99 10.67
N ILE A 77 6.32 -13.04 9.88
CA ILE A 77 5.13 -12.21 10.09
C ILE A 77 4.22 -12.77 11.19
N LEU A 78 4.22 -14.09 11.40
CA LEU A 78 3.33 -14.75 12.38
C LEU A 78 3.97 -14.99 13.76
N LEU A 79 5.30 -14.98 13.87
CA LEU A 79 6.03 -15.21 15.13
C LEU A 79 6.95 -14.05 15.55
N GLY A 80 6.85 -12.90 14.88
CA GLY A 80 7.37 -11.62 15.34
C GLY A 80 6.27 -10.80 16.00
#